data_AF-A0A365XX52-F1
#
_entry.id   AF-A0A365XX52-F1
#
_cell.length_a   1.000
_cell.length_b   1.000
_cell.length_c   1.000
_cell.angle_alpha   90.00
_cell.angle_beta   90.00
_cell.angle_gamma   90.00
#
_symmetry.space_group_name_H-M   'P 1'
#
loop_
_entity.id
_entity.type
_entity.pdbx_description
1 polymer ?
#
loop_
_entity_poly.entity_id
_entity_poly.type
_entity_poly.pdbx_seq_one_letter_code
_entity_poly.pdbx_strand_id
1 'polypeptide(L)'
;MACLSCNTNNGHATTEEHADTVKTVPFNFHAWSKALKVIEKPIDIYSLEDVTNNPGPFAAGGFKKISAGILSRSKSYMAIIAWCETNEKESGSVTLLLTYTPDGKEIARQEIGREKQETREDESNYLHKWPEMNNDSIVLVKEIWYTVRKGGDDTGENKARMKQYKINQRGEVTVIPQETESFDAFTGRFNVLTTPLNITMPDLAQLKPLSLLTPYFDFSDVLYFNDIRFYHYGKIPLPGKRIYLLYAAAQMYGDEAERDSTVQLIAYTSDGKETGRVRLNGIYASEGLYDASKNAAIAADGTISVTEESNEDQMGDVFYFTSMVSDKVIYRPDAEGKLVRELKAREYNSSDFSTANLKEMLVSRRKDADKPDTELDQPLFTIPQEKNIYVRVHVYDNGQEQLVELYTVDAELHVLDHHVIYNTLKKVSYEKASAKDKTTVEGESDPDPDKKTLLKGPATIRLKDKILQITPEGKFRE
;
A
#
# COMPACT_ATOMS: atom_id res chain seq x y z
N MET A 1 -19.88 30.97 18.48
CA MET A 1 -19.19 30.58 19.73
C MET A 1 -19.77 29.24 20.15
N ALA A 2 -19.21 28.16 19.60
CA ALA A 2 -19.48 26.75 19.88
C ALA A 2 -18.42 25.96 19.08
N CYS A 3 -17.97 24.86 19.68
CA CYS A 3 -16.81 24.04 19.34
C CYS A 3 -16.77 23.61 17.87
N LEU A 4 -15.59 23.73 17.24
CA LEU A 4 -15.22 23.00 16.03
C LEU A 4 -13.87 22.35 16.27
N SER A 5 -13.88 21.05 16.00
CA SER A 5 -12.92 20.00 16.31
C SER A 5 -11.53 20.25 15.74
N CYS A 6 -10.54 20.23 16.63
CA CYS A 6 -9.14 20.10 16.29
C CYS A 6 -8.85 18.66 15.82
N ASN A 7 -8.93 18.39 14.51
CA ASN A 7 -8.21 17.27 13.91
C ASN A 7 -6.78 17.73 13.58
N THR A 8 -6.04 17.99 14.63
CA THR A 8 -4.59 18.11 14.62
C THR A 8 -4.04 16.76 15.02
N ASN A 9 -3.46 16.03 14.07
CA ASN A 9 -2.55 14.90 14.31
C ASN A 9 -1.21 15.36 14.94
N ASN A 10 -1.28 16.35 15.85
CA ASN A 10 -0.26 16.64 16.85
C ASN A 10 -0.76 16.01 18.15
N GLY A 11 -0.90 14.69 18.14
CA GLY A 11 -1.05 13.91 19.36
C GLY A 11 0.31 13.83 20.01
N HIS A 12 0.51 14.67 21.02
CA HIS A 12 1.56 14.65 22.04
C HIS A 12 2.61 13.53 21.92
N ALA A 13 3.88 13.93 21.94
CA ALA A 13 4.93 13.13 22.54
C ALA A 13 4.48 12.78 23.97
N THR A 14 3.74 11.69 24.11
CA THR A 14 3.72 10.94 25.35
C THR A 14 5.15 10.52 25.55
N THR A 15 5.81 11.15 26.51
CA THR A 15 6.89 10.50 27.24
C THR A 15 6.30 9.21 27.80
N GLU A 16 6.28 8.16 27.00
CA GLU A 16 6.19 6.79 27.52
C GLU A 16 7.40 6.66 28.43
N GLU A 17 7.17 6.75 29.75
CA GLU A 17 8.06 6.08 30.70
C GLU A 17 8.05 4.61 30.28
N HIS A 18 9.12 4.18 29.60
CA HIS A 18 9.34 2.78 29.30
C HIS A 18 9.57 2.04 30.63
N ALA A 19 8.49 1.59 31.26
CA ALA A 19 8.58 0.54 32.26
C ALA A 19 8.98 -0.74 31.51
N ASP A 20 10.25 -1.13 31.63
CA ASP A 20 10.73 -2.44 31.20
C ASP A 20 9.81 -3.52 31.80
N THR A 21 8.97 -4.13 30.96
CA THR A 21 7.97 -5.11 31.42
C THR A 21 8.58 -6.50 31.65
N VAL A 22 9.77 -6.76 31.10
CA VAL A 22 10.44 -8.05 31.16
C VAL A 22 11.46 -8.09 32.29
N LYS A 23 11.30 -9.02 33.24
CA LYS A 23 12.25 -9.27 34.33
C LYS A 23 13.37 -10.19 33.84
N THR A 24 14.62 -9.89 34.21
CA THR A 24 15.75 -10.82 34.02
C THR A 24 16.33 -11.28 35.34
N VAL A 25 17.08 -12.38 35.30
CA VAL A 25 17.77 -12.97 36.47
C VAL A 25 19.25 -13.18 36.20
N PRO A 26 20.09 -13.28 37.26
CA PRO A 26 21.47 -13.73 37.13
C PRO A 26 21.55 -15.11 36.48
N PHE A 27 22.54 -15.32 35.61
CA PHE A 27 22.74 -16.55 34.85
C PHE A 27 24.22 -16.73 34.49
N ASN A 28 24.58 -17.93 34.00
CA ASN A 28 25.93 -18.18 33.50
C ASN A 28 26.10 -17.61 32.07
N PHE A 29 26.49 -16.34 31.99
CA PHE A 29 26.63 -15.61 30.72
C PHE A 29 27.55 -16.29 29.72
N HIS A 30 28.74 -16.74 30.13
CA HIS A 30 29.72 -17.34 29.21
C HIS A 30 29.24 -18.67 28.63
N ALA A 31 28.59 -19.51 29.44
CA ALA A 31 28.03 -20.76 28.93
C ALA A 31 26.86 -20.49 27.98
N TRP A 32 25.97 -19.56 28.35
CA TRP A 32 24.79 -19.23 27.55
C TRP A 32 25.15 -18.56 26.22
N SER A 33 25.98 -17.51 26.24
CA SER A 33 26.41 -16.79 25.03
C SER A 33 27.24 -17.64 24.05
N LYS A 34 27.93 -18.69 24.54
CA LYS A 34 28.64 -19.65 23.69
C LYS A 34 27.69 -20.57 22.90
N ALA A 35 26.48 -20.79 23.40
CA ALA A 35 25.46 -21.57 22.72
C ALA A 35 24.71 -20.78 21.63
N LEU A 36 24.83 -19.44 21.63
CA LEU A 36 24.18 -18.58 20.65
C LEU A 36 24.99 -18.46 19.36
N LYS A 37 24.30 -18.43 18.22
CA LYS A 37 24.90 -18.09 16.92
C LYS A 37 24.98 -16.59 16.73
N VAL A 38 25.96 -16.16 15.92
CA VAL A 38 25.98 -14.79 15.38
C VAL A 38 24.99 -14.75 14.22
N ILE A 39 24.09 -13.77 14.26
CA ILE A 39 23.01 -13.64 13.29
C ILE A 39 23.50 -12.88 12.05
N GLU A 40 23.18 -13.41 10.88
CA GLU A 40 23.45 -12.74 9.60
C GLU A 40 22.52 -11.54 9.42
N LYS A 41 22.93 -10.59 8.59
CA LYS A 41 22.19 -9.35 8.34
C LYS A 41 21.75 -9.30 6.87
N PRO A 42 20.53 -8.81 6.55
CA PRO A 42 19.49 -8.33 7.47
C PRO A 42 18.95 -9.44 8.39
N ILE A 43 18.48 -9.07 9.59
CA ILE A 43 18.02 -10.06 10.57
C ILE A 43 16.74 -10.73 10.08
N ASP A 44 16.77 -12.05 10.05
CA ASP A 44 15.58 -12.89 10.03
C ASP A 44 15.31 -13.42 11.45
N ILE A 45 14.16 -13.10 12.03
CA ILE A 45 13.80 -13.54 13.38
C ILE A 45 13.66 -15.06 13.49
N TYR A 46 13.38 -15.75 12.38
CA TYR A 46 13.33 -17.20 12.31
C TYR A 46 14.72 -17.87 12.35
N SER A 47 15.79 -17.09 12.15
CA SER A 47 17.18 -17.57 12.26
C SER A 47 17.71 -17.63 13.70
N LEU A 48 16.94 -17.14 14.67
CA LEU A 48 17.33 -17.13 16.09
C LEU A 48 17.34 -18.54 16.69
N GLU A 49 18.31 -18.82 17.57
CA GLU A 49 18.43 -20.12 18.24
C GLU A 49 17.35 -20.29 19.30
N ASP A 50 16.64 -21.42 19.28
CA ASP A 50 15.71 -21.77 20.35
C ASP A 50 16.49 -22.05 21.65
N VAL A 51 16.25 -21.19 22.65
CA VAL A 51 16.85 -21.26 23.98
C VAL A 51 15.80 -21.45 25.07
N THR A 52 14.60 -21.91 24.72
CA THR A 52 13.49 -22.09 25.67
C THR A 52 13.88 -23.00 26.85
N ASN A 53 14.64 -24.06 26.60
CA ASN A 53 15.11 -24.99 27.63
C ASN A 53 16.37 -24.51 28.39
N ASN A 54 16.99 -23.41 27.94
CA ASN A 54 18.10 -22.75 28.60
C ASN A 54 17.92 -21.22 28.50
N PRO A 55 16.90 -20.67 29.19
CA PRO A 55 16.38 -19.32 28.92
C PRO A 55 17.36 -18.19 29.31
N GLY A 56 18.48 -18.52 29.96
CA GLY A 56 19.50 -17.56 30.37
C GLY A 56 18.90 -16.42 31.22
N PRO A 57 19.01 -15.16 30.79
CA PRO A 57 18.48 -14.03 31.55
C PRO A 57 16.94 -14.07 31.66
N PHE A 58 16.23 -14.79 30.80
CA PHE A 58 14.76 -14.76 30.70
C PHE A 58 14.03 -15.79 31.57
N ALA A 59 14.74 -16.51 32.44
CA ALA A 59 14.15 -17.62 33.22
C ALA A 59 12.96 -17.20 34.10
N ALA A 60 12.88 -15.94 34.53
CA ALA A 60 11.76 -15.40 35.32
C ALA A 60 10.65 -14.75 34.49
N GLY A 61 10.78 -14.71 33.16
CA GLY A 61 9.84 -14.04 32.26
C GLY A 61 8.55 -14.83 31.99
N GLY A 62 8.56 -16.15 32.23
CA GLY A 62 7.39 -17.00 32.02
C GLY A 62 6.96 -17.10 30.56
N PHE A 63 7.89 -16.96 29.62
CA PHE A 63 7.63 -17.05 28.18
C PHE A 63 7.40 -18.49 27.73
N LYS A 64 6.53 -18.66 26.73
CA LYS A 64 6.23 -19.97 26.13
C LYS A 64 7.38 -20.45 25.24
N LYS A 65 7.96 -19.54 24.48
CA LYS A 65 9.09 -19.79 23.58
C LYS A 65 10.07 -18.63 23.64
N ILE A 66 11.36 -18.96 23.60
CA ILE A 66 12.44 -17.98 23.61
C ILE A 66 13.44 -18.35 22.52
N SER A 67 13.66 -17.41 21.61
CA SER A 67 14.71 -17.53 20.61
C SER A 67 15.70 -16.37 20.73
N ALA A 68 17.00 -16.64 20.66
CA ALA A 68 18.02 -15.61 20.85
C ALA A 68 19.21 -15.77 19.90
N GLY A 69 19.92 -14.66 19.67
CA GLY A 69 21.08 -14.62 18.79
C GLY A 69 22.01 -13.47 19.11
N ILE A 70 23.28 -13.61 18.74
CA ILE A 70 24.26 -12.54 18.89
C ILE A 70 24.18 -11.63 17.67
N LEU A 71 23.80 -10.37 17.91
CA LEU A 71 23.71 -9.35 16.89
C LEU A 71 25.09 -8.84 16.45
N SER A 72 25.94 -8.53 17.43
CA SER A 72 27.28 -8.01 17.18
C SER A 72 28.20 -8.25 18.37
N ARG A 73 29.51 -8.34 18.09
CA ARG A 73 30.56 -8.45 19.11
C ARG A 73 31.56 -7.32 18.91
N SER A 74 31.74 -6.54 19.96
CA SER A 74 32.76 -5.50 20.07
C SER A 74 33.77 -5.87 21.15
N LYS A 75 34.90 -5.16 21.22
CA LYS A 75 35.85 -5.28 22.34
C LYS A 75 35.21 -4.89 23.67
N SER A 76 34.22 -4.01 23.65
CA SER A 76 33.63 -3.41 24.85
C SER A 76 32.25 -3.97 25.22
N TYR A 77 31.58 -4.68 24.29
CA TYR A 77 30.26 -5.25 24.55
C TYR A 77 29.93 -6.40 23.60
N MET A 78 28.93 -7.20 23.97
CA MET A 78 28.21 -8.15 23.12
C MET A 78 26.74 -7.72 23.05
N ALA A 79 26.21 -7.52 21.85
CA ALA A 79 24.79 -7.25 21.63
C ALA A 79 24.06 -8.55 21.30
N ILE A 80 22.92 -8.77 21.94
CA ILE A 80 22.08 -9.95 21.83
C ILE A 80 20.67 -9.50 21.52
N ILE A 81 20.06 -10.11 20.52
CA ILE A 81 18.65 -9.98 20.22
C ILE A 81 17.93 -11.23 20.75
N ALA A 82 16.77 -11.03 21.35
CA ALA A 82 15.91 -12.12 21.79
C ALA A 82 14.46 -11.85 21.43
N TRP A 83 13.80 -12.85 20.86
CA TRP A 83 12.37 -12.88 20.62
C TRP A 83 11.72 -13.82 21.64
N CYS A 84 10.66 -13.35 22.28
CA CYS A 84 9.98 -14.08 23.34
C CYS A 84 8.46 -14.09 23.09
N GLU A 85 7.89 -15.29 23.01
CA GLU A 85 6.44 -15.50 22.86
C GLU A 85 5.75 -15.43 24.24
N THR A 86 4.72 -14.59 24.37
CA THR A 86 3.94 -14.46 25.61
C THR A 86 2.96 -15.64 25.78
N ASN A 87 2.47 -15.85 27.01
CA ASN A 87 1.59 -16.99 27.30
C ASN A 87 0.23 -16.90 26.58
N GLU A 88 -0.41 -18.05 26.38
CA GLU A 88 -1.62 -18.29 25.55
C GLU A 88 -2.84 -17.38 25.77
N LYS A 89 -2.90 -16.62 26.88
CA LYS A 89 -4.00 -15.67 27.15
C LYS A 89 -3.79 -14.31 26.49
N GLU A 90 -2.55 -13.98 26.14
CA GLU A 90 -2.14 -12.76 25.45
C GLU A 90 -1.38 -13.20 24.20
N SER A 91 -2.09 -13.41 23.08
CA SER A 91 -1.47 -13.65 21.78
C SER A 91 -0.54 -12.48 21.46
N GLY A 92 0.77 -12.72 21.54
CA GLY A 92 1.75 -11.66 21.39
C GLY A 92 3.19 -12.13 21.51
N SER A 93 4.07 -11.20 21.19
CA SER A 93 5.51 -11.41 21.30
C SER A 93 6.21 -10.12 21.71
N VAL A 94 7.42 -10.25 22.24
CA VAL A 94 8.32 -9.13 22.52
C VAL A 94 9.70 -9.44 21.97
N THR A 95 10.31 -8.45 21.32
CA THR A 95 11.70 -8.52 20.87
C THR A 95 12.53 -7.54 21.67
N LEU A 96 13.58 -8.05 22.30
CA LEU A 96 14.49 -7.31 23.15
C LEU A 96 15.88 -7.22 22.52
N LEU A 97 16.47 -6.02 22.62
CA LEU A 97 17.89 -5.79 22.40
C LEU A 97 18.57 -5.66 23.76
N LEU A 98 19.53 -6.55 24.02
CA LEU A 98 20.32 -6.58 25.24
C LEU A 98 21.79 -6.37 24.89
N THR A 99 22.51 -5.68 25.76
CA THR A 99 23.95 -5.50 25.63
C THR A 99 24.64 -5.88 26.93
N TYR A 100 25.75 -6.61 26.81
CA TYR A 100 26.53 -7.09 27.95
C TYR A 100 27.99 -6.68 27.79
N THR A 101 28.65 -6.39 28.89
CA THR A 101 30.11 -6.31 28.93
C THR A 101 30.72 -7.69 28.63
N PRO A 102 32.02 -7.79 28.27
CA PRO A 102 32.66 -9.07 27.99
C PRO A 102 32.60 -10.09 29.15
N ASP A 103 32.52 -9.61 30.40
CA ASP A 103 32.37 -10.41 31.63
C ASP A 103 30.91 -10.75 31.98
N GLY A 104 29.94 -10.31 31.18
CA GLY A 104 28.53 -10.70 31.31
C GLY A 104 27.68 -9.80 32.19
N LYS A 105 28.15 -8.60 32.54
CA LYS A 105 27.32 -7.58 33.20
C LYS A 105 26.45 -6.89 32.16
N GLU A 106 25.15 -6.80 32.41
CA GLU A 106 24.23 -6.07 31.53
C GLU A 106 24.55 -4.57 31.52
N ILE A 107 24.58 -3.98 30.32
CA ILE A 107 24.83 -2.56 30.07
C ILE A 107 23.51 -1.85 29.79
N ALA A 108 22.74 -2.35 28.84
CA ALA A 108 21.46 -1.78 28.43
C ALA A 108 20.50 -2.85 27.93
N ARG A 109 19.20 -2.55 28.08
CA ARG A 109 18.06 -3.30 27.59
C ARG A 109 17.10 -2.36 26.89
N GLN A 110 16.53 -2.81 25.78
CA GLN A 110 15.52 -2.04 25.06
C GLN A 110 14.51 -2.99 24.38
N GLU A 111 13.22 -2.73 24.58
CA GLU A 111 12.16 -3.30 23.73
C GLU A 111 12.23 -2.65 22.34
N ILE A 112 12.43 -3.48 21.33
CA ILE A 112 12.57 -3.06 19.92
C ILE A 112 11.56 -3.76 18.99
N GLY A 113 10.78 -4.69 19.50
CA GLY A 113 9.68 -5.32 18.78
C GLY A 113 8.59 -5.77 19.73
N ARG A 114 7.36 -5.78 19.24
CA ARG A 114 6.17 -6.16 20.01
C ARG A 114 5.02 -6.48 19.08
N GLU A 115 4.38 -7.61 19.30
CA GLU A 115 3.08 -7.92 18.73
C GLU A 115 2.08 -8.01 19.89
N LYS A 116 0.99 -7.27 19.79
CA LYS A 116 -0.07 -7.29 20.79
C LYS A 116 -1.43 -7.10 20.14
N GLN A 117 -2.36 -7.99 20.46
CA GLN A 117 -3.76 -7.86 20.13
C GLN A 117 -4.59 -7.72 21.41
N GLU A 118 -5.42 -6.68 21.48
CA GLU A 118 -6.43 -6.50 22.53
C GLU A 118 -7.82 -6.51 21.90
N THR A 119 -8.57 -7.59 22.14
CA THR A 119 -9.94 -7.71 21.65
C THR A 119 -10.94 -7.33 22.74
N ARG A 120 -11.79 -6.36 22.44
CA ARG A 120 -12.98 -5.96 23.17
C ARG A 120 -14.23 -6.50 22.46
N GLU A 121 -15.41 -6.30 23.05
CA GLU A 121 -16.66 -6.87 22.52
C GLU A 121 -16.96 -6.45 21.06
N ASP A 122 -16.58 -5.22 20.70
CA ASP A 122 -16.89 -4.54 19.44
C ASP A 122 -15.66 -4.12 18.62
N GLU A 123 -14.45 -4.21 19.16
CA GLU A 123 -13.21 -3.82 18.48
C GLU A 123 -12.00 -4.70 18.85
N SER A 124 -11.07 -4.88 17.91
CA SER A 124 -9.74 -5.44 18.14
C SER A 124 -8.68 -4.38 17.88
N ASN A 125 -7.87 -4.06 18.88
CA ASN A 125 -6.74 -3.15 18.75
C ASN A 125 -5.46 -3.96 18.54
N TYR A 126 -4.72 -3.63 17.49
CA TYR A 126 -3.46 -4.26 17.15
C TYR A 126 -2.33 -3.27 17.29
N LEU A 127 -1.24 -3.72 17.88
CA LEU A 127 0.05 -3.03 17.91
C LEU A 127 1.10 -3.98 17.37
N HIS A 128 1.74 -3.58 16.28
CA HIS A 128 2.89 -4.28 15.72
C HIS A 128 4.09 -3.36 15.72
N LYS A 129 5.20 -3.83 16.28
CA LYS A 129 6.52 -3.21 16.21
C LYS A 129 7.50 -4.24 15.67
N TRP A 130 8.16 -3.94 14.57
CA TRP A 130 9.17 -4.82 13.99
C TRP A 130 10.51 -4.08 13.85
N PRO A 131 11.60 -4.67 14.37
CA PRO A 131 12.93 -4.12 14.19
C PRO A 131 13.53 -4.55 12.85
N GLU A 132 14.16 -3.61 12.15
CA GLU A 132 15.04 -3.84 11.02
C GLU A 132 16.48 -3.46 11.39
N MET A 133 17.40 -4.37 11.11
CA MET A 133 18.82 -4.19 11.44
C MET A 133 19.69 -4.57 10.27
N ASN A 134 20.08 -3.55 9.50
CA ASN A 134 20.95 -3.70 8.34
C ASN A 134 22.45 -3.53 8.71
N ASN A 135 22.77 -3.16 9.95
CA ASN A 135 24.15 -3.03 10.44
C ASN A 135 24.27 -3.34 11.94
N ASP A 136 25.49 -3.29 12.47
CA ASP A 136 25.82 -3.70 13.85
C ASP A 136 25.45 -2.69 14.95
N SER A 137 25.02 -1.48 14.57
CA SER A 137 24.97 -0.33 15.48
C SER A 137 23.68 0.49 15.43
N ILE A 138 22.85 0.30 14.41
CA ILE A 138 21.59 1.02 14.23
C ILE A 138 20.45 0.00 14.08
N VAL A 139 19.39 0.21 14.85
CA VAL A 139 18.14 -0.54 14.76
C VAL A 139 17.04 0.44 14.35
N LEU A 140 16.43 0.21 13.19
CA LEU A 140 15.19 0.88 12.82
C LEU A 140 14.04 0.07 13.43
N VAL A 141 13.10 0.72 14.11
CA VAL A 141 11.88 0.10 14.62
C VAL A 141 10.72 0.76 13.93
N LYS A 142 9.99 -0.05 13.18
CA LYS A 142 8.76 0.32 12.51
C LYS A 142 7.60 -0.08 13.40
N GLU A 143 6.65 0.81 13.58
CA GLU A 143 5.53 0.59 14.48
C GLU A 143 4.23 1.06 13.85
N ILE A 144 3.21 0.22 13.98
CA ILE A 144 1.86 0.50 13.50
C ILE A 144 0.85 0.13 14.58
N TRP A 145 -0.21 0.93 14.65
CA TRP A 145 -1.38 0.65 15.46
C TRP A 145 -2.60 0.73 14.56
N TYR A 146 -3.46 -0.26 14.61
CA TYR A 146 -4.73 -0.21 13.93
C TYR A 146 -5.83 -0.83 14.79
N THR A 147 -7.01 -0.26 14.69
CA THR A 147 -8.23 -0.77 15.33
C THR A 147 -9.07 -1.46 14.27
N VAL A 148 -9.68 -2.60 14.56
CA VAL A 148 -10.63 -3.28 13.66
C VAL A 148 -11.96 -3.36 14.39
N ARG A 149 -13.02 -2.78 13.84
CA ARG A 149 -14.36 -2.86 14.44
C ARG A 149 -15.07 -4.11 13.94
N LYS A 150 -15.74 -4.80 14.85
CA LYS A 150 -16.46 -6.05 14.55
C LYS A 150 -17.70 -5.75 13.71
N GLY A 151 -17.72 -6.24 12.46
CA GLY A 151 -18.86 -6.08 11.53
C GLY A 151 -18.97 -4.73 10.83
N GLY A 152 -17.92 -3.90 10.89
CA GLY A 152 -17.77 -2.74 10.01
C GLY A 152 -16.72 -3.01 8.93
N ASP A 153 -16.73 -2.23 7.86
CA ASP A 153 -15.64 -2.21 6.87
C ASP A 153 -14.31 -1.90 7.60
N ASP A 154 -13.21 -2.54 7.17
CA ASP A 154 -11.84 -2.54 7.73
C ASP A 154 -11.14 -1.15 7.80
N THR A 155 -11.87 -0.10 8.20
CA THR A 155 -11.47 1.32 8.14
C THR A 155 -11.19 1.89 9.54
N GLY A 156 -10.54 1.13 10.42
CA GLY A 156 -10.13 1.72 11.69
C GLY A 156 -8.96 2.68 11.55
N GLU A 157 -8.79 3.53 12.56
CA GLU A 157 -7.69 4.48 12.62
C GLU A 157 -6.35 3.73 12.59
N ASN A 158 -5.55 3.99 11.55
CA ASN A 158 -4.18 3.52 11.47
C ASN A 158 -3.23 4.65 11.88
N LYS A 159 -2.33 4.37 12.81
CA LYS A 159 -1.21 5.26 13.16
C LYS A 159 0.07 4.51 12.92
N ALA A 160 1.11 5.25 12.55
CA ALA A 160 2.38 4.64 12.21
C ALA A 160 3.55 5.54 12.61
N ARG A 161 4.67 4.93 13.04
CA ARG A 161 5.90 5.66 13.40
C ARG A 161 7.15 4.85 13.10
N MET A 162 8.24 5.57 12.85
CA MET A 162 9.60 5.02 12.82
C MET A 162 10.41 5.56 14.00
N LYS A 163 11.16 4.68 14.65
CA LYS A 163 12.16 5.02 15.68
C LYS A 163 13.50 4.44 15.26
N GLN A 164 14.60 5.13 15.55
CA GLN A 164 15.93 4.56 15.41
C GLN A 164 16.63 4.49 16.75
N TYR A 165 17.27 3.36 17.04
CA TYR A 165 18.15 3.18 18.19
C TYR A 165 19.59 3.03 17.73
N LYS A 166 20.51 3.62 18.48
CA LYS A 166 21.94 3.49 18.28
C LYS A 166 22.58 2.76 19.45
N ILE A 167 23.38 1.73 19.14
CA ILE A 167 24.32 1.11 20.06
C ILE A 167 25.64 1.86 19.96
N ASN A 168 26.07 2.50 21.04
CA ASN A 168 27.33 3.23 21.04
C ASN A 168 28.54 2.32 21.30
N GLN A 169 29.76 2.85 21.25
CA GLN A 169 30.99 2.07 21.44
C GLN A 169 31.08 1.38 22.82
N ARG A 170 30.35 1.87 23.82
CA ARG A 170 30.28 1.30 25.17
C ARG A 170 29.15 0.29 25.34
N GLY A 171 28.35 0.05 24.30
CA GLY A 171 27.20 -0.84 24.35
C GLY A 171 25.93 -0.18 24.88
N GLU A 172 25.93 1.12 25.20
CA GLU A 172 24.70 1.80 25.61
C GLU A 172 23.76 1.94 24.42
N VAL A 173 22.47 1.69 24.63
CA VAL A 173 21.41 1.84 23.63
C VAL A 173 20.72 3.18 23.85
N THR A 174 20.67 4.01 22.81
CA THR A 174 20.06 5.35 22.87
C THR A 174 19.12 5.56 21.69
N VAL A 175 17.97 6.19 21.93
CA VAL A 175 17.07 6.64 20.85
C VAL A 175 17.74 7.77 20.09
N ILE A 176 17.75 7.69 18.76
CA ILE A 176 18.12 8.80 17.90
C ILE A 176 16.92 9.75 17.85
N PRO A 177 17.06 11.01 18.30
CA PRO A 177 15.94 11.94 18.34
C PRO A 177 15.45 12.28 16.92
N GLN A 178 14.15 12.54 16.81
CA GLN A 178 13.57 13.10 15.59
C GLN A 178 14.23 14.44 15.24
N GLU A 179 14.23 14.77 13.94
CA GLU A 179 14.70 16.08 13.49
C GLU A 179 13.81 17.19 14.07
N THR A 180 14.44 18.29 14.50
CA THR A 180 13.75 19.44 15.12
C THR A 180 13.93 20.74 14.33
N GLU A 181 14.45 20.64 13.11
CA GLU A 181 14.61 21.82 12.26
C GLU A 181 13.26 22.40 11.83
N SER A 182 13.23 23.69 11.52
CA SER A 182 12.05 24.34 10.95
C SER A 182 11.73 23.80 9.55
N PHE A 183 10.47 23.88 9.14
CA PHE A 183 10.05 23.47 7.80
C PHE A 183 10.81 24.21 6.68
N ASP A 184 11.11 25.50 6.85
CA ASP A 184 11.91 26.27 5.88
C ASP A 184 13.32 25.69 5.68
N ALA A 185 13.98 25.30 6.77
CA ALA A 185 15.28 24.64 6.72
C ALA A 185 15.19 23.27 6.02
N PHE A 186 14.14 22.50 6.33
CA PHE A 186 13.87 21.22 5.69
C PHE A 186 13.65 21.38 4.16
N THR A 187 12.79 22.30 3.74
CA THR A 187 12.55 22.58 2.31
C THR A 187 13.79 23.15 1.60
N GLY A 188 14.72 23.75 2.36
CA GLY A 188 16.04 24.17 1.87
C GLY A 188 16.89 23.03 1.31
N ARG A 189 16.59 21.78 1.65
CA ARG A 189 17.31 20.58 1.18
C ARG A 189 16.94 20.16 -0.25
N PHE A 190 15.82 20.65 -0.79
CA PHE A 190 15.33 20.32 -2.12
C PHE A 190 15.82 21.32 -3.17
N ASN A 191 16.20 20.80 -4.35
CA ASN A 191 16.52 21.62 -5.51
C ASN A 191 15.26 22.31 -6.04
N VAL A 192 15.34 23.59 -6.39
CA VAL A 192 14.22 24.30 -7.01
C VAL A 192 14.03 23.81 -8.44
N LEU A 193 12.82 23.39 -8.78
CA LEU A 193 12.43 22.97 -10.11
C LEU A 193 11.64 24.09 -10.81
N THR A 194 11.88 24.28 -12.09
CA THR A 194 11.16 25.23 -12.94
C THR A 194 9.97 24.56 -13.61
N THR A 195 8.80 25.17 -13.54
CA THR A 195 7.60 24.74 -14.28
C THR A 195 7.42 25.53 -15.59
N PRO A 196 6.75 24.97 -16.61
CA PRO A 196 6.18 23.62 -16.66
C PRO A 196 7.27 22.54 -16.76
N LEU A 197 6.99 21.35 -16.23
CA LEU A 197 7.91 20.21 -16.29
C LEU A 197 7.18 18.88 -16.41
N ASN A 198 7.81 17.94 -17.11
CA ASN A 198 7.38 16.54 -17.16
C ASN A 198 8.18 15.73 -16.14
N ILE A 199 7.51 14.81 -15.47
CA ILE A 199 8.13 13.94 -14.47
C ILE A 199 8.57 12.65 -15.16
N THR A 200 9.84 12.34 -15.05
CA THR A 200 10.43 11.07 -15.52
C THR A 200 10.87 10.22 -14.32
N MET A 201 11.39 9.03 -14.59
CA MET A 201 12.08 8.27 -13.53
C MET A 201 13.28 9.07 -12.99
N PRO A 202 13.51 9.06 -11.67
CA PRO A 202 14.58 9.84 -11.05
C PRO A 202 15.92 9.12 -11.15
N ASP A 203 17.00 9.86 -11.40
CA ASP A 203 18.37 9.36 -11.16
C ASP A 203 18.69 9.49 -9.67
N LEU A 204 18.46 8.41 -8.93
CA LEU A 204 18.59 8.38 -7.47
C LEU A 204 20.04 8.65 -6.99
N ALA A 205 21.05 8.36 -7.82
CA ALA A 205 22.45 8.50 -7.43
C ALA A 205 22.86 9.97 -7.17
N GLN A 206 22.13 10.92 -7.75
CA GLN A 206 22.40 12.35 -7.59
C GLN A 206 21.59 13.00 -6.47
N LEU A 207 20.66 12.28 -5.86
CA LEU A 207 19.73 12.84 -4.89
C LEU A 207 20.20 12.61 -3.45
N LYS A 208 19.86 13.55 -2.58
CA LYS A 208 20.18 13.45 -1.16
C LYS A 208 19.13 12.58 -0.46
N PRO A 209 19.54 11.58 0.34
CA PRO A 209 18.60 10.73 1.06
C PRO A 209 17.74 11.55 2.01
N LEU A 210 16.46 11.17 2.13
CA LEU A 210 15.52 11.67 3.12
C LEU A 210 15.78 10.96 4.44
N SER A 211 15.83 11.73 5.51
CA SER A 211 15.90 11.18 6.86
C SER A 211 14.59 10.46 7.21
N LEU A 212 14.67 9.21 7.65
CA LEU A 212 13.52 8.47 8.19
C LEU A 212 13.02 9.05 9.53
N LEU A 213 13.75 10.01 10.10
CA LEU A 213 13.43 10.70 11.35
C LEU A 213 12.86 12.10 11.14
N THR A 214 12.58 12.48 9.89
CA THR A 214 11.95 13.77 9.59
C THR A 214 10.48 13.78 10.03
N PRO A 215 9.98 14.86 10.66
CA PRO A 215 8.57 14.97 11.03
C PRO A 215 7.67 15.39 9.85
N TYR A 216 8.26 15.76 8.71
CA TYR A 216 7.55 16.35 7.58
C TYR A 216 7.10 15.34 6.53
N PHE A 217 7.41 14.06 6.69
CA PHE A 217 7.02 13.02 5.74
C PHE A 217 6.36 11.87 6.49
N ASP A 218 5.17 11.49 6.05
CA ASP A 218 4.44 10.35 6.60
C ASP A 218 4.75 9.07 5.80
N PHE A 219 5.40 8.14 6.48
CA PHE A 219 5.83 6.85 5.92
C PHE A 219 4.82 5.71 6.12
N SER A 220 3.62 5.99 6.64
CA SER A 220 2.62 4.94 6.96
C SER A 220 2.35 3.99 5.79
N ASP A 221 2.20 4.53 4.58
CA ASP A 221 1.92 3.77 3.34
C ASP A 221 3.05 2.82 2.90
N VAL A 222 4.23 2.93 3.49
CA VAL A 222 5.43 2.19 3.06
C VAL A 222 6.08 1.39 4.17
N LEU A 223 5.50 1.36 5.38
CA LEU A 223 6.11 0.67 6.52
C LEU A 223 6.32 -0.83 6.31
N TYR A 224 5.44 -1.46 5.55
CA TYR A 224 5.50 -2.90 5.26
C TYR A 224 6.58 -3.28 4.24
N PHE A 225 7.21 -2.31 3.58
CA PHE A 225 8.29 -2.57 2.63
C PHE A 225 9.64 -2.59 3.33
N ASN A 226 10.51 -3.51 2.92
CA ASN A 226 11.91 -3.52 3.35
C ASN A 226 12.71 -2.39 2.67
N ASP A 227 13.82 -1.98 3.29
CA ASP A 227 14.78 -1.01 2.73
C ASP A 227 14.18 0.32 2.23
N ILE A 228 13.32 0.90 3.06
CA ILE A 228 12.65 2.19 2.79
C ILE A 228 13.69 3.29 2.55
N ARG A 229 13.77 3.74 1.29
CA ARG A 229 14.71 4.78 0.85
C ARG A 229 13.99 5.84 0.03
N PHE A 230 13.90 7.02 0.61
CA PHE A 230 13.40 8.23 -0.05
C PHE A 230 14.51 9.24 -0.23
N TYR A 231 14.31 10.17 -1.16
CA TYR A 231 15.28 11.18 -1.53
C TYR A 231 14.59 12.51 -1.79
N HIS A 232 15.28 13.60 -1.46
CA HIS A 232 14.86 14.95 -1.77
C HIS A 232 15.00 15.20 -3.28
N TYR A 233 13.91 15.11 -4.05
CA TYR A 233 13.97 15.22 -5.51
C TYR A 233 13.92 16.68 -5.98
N GLY A 234 12.90 17.42 -5.56
CA GLY A 234 12.84 18.85 -5.87
C GLY A 234 11.70 19.58 -5.18
N LYS A 235 11.70 20.90 -5.30
CA LYS A 235 10.64 21.78 -4.79
C LYS A 235 10.13 22.72 -5.87
N ILE A 236 8.83 22.96 -5.87
CA ILE A 236 8.17 23.92 -6.75
C ILE A 236 7.51 24.97 -5.86
N PRO A 237 8.05 26.20 -5.79
CA PRO A 237 7.39 27.29 -5.10
C PRO A 237 6.22 27.77 -5.96
N LEU A 238 5.00 27.69 -5.43
CA LEU A 238 3.83 28.24 -6.10
C LEU A 238 3.58 29.69 -5.63
N PRO A 239 3.34 30.63 -6.56
CA PRO A 239 3.05 32.02 -6.18
C PRO A 239 1.90 32.11 -5.18
N GLY A 240 2.19 32.66 -4.01
CA GLY A 240 1.17 33.18 -3.13
C GLY A 240 0.42 32.21 -2.22
N LYS A 241 0.85 30.94 -2.02
CA LYS A 241 0.50 30.20 -0.77
C LYS A 241 1.08 28.80 -0.50
N ARG A 242 1.82 28.11 -1.39
CA ARG A 242 2.20 26.69 -1.14
C ARG A 242 3.53 26.28 -1.73
N ILE A 243 4.08 25.21 -1.18
CA ILE A 243 5.26 24.52 -1.70
C ILE A 243 4.84 23.10 -2.06
N TYR A 244 5.15 22.69 -3.28
CA TYR A 244 5.19 21.27 -3.61
C TYR A 244 6.59 20.76 -3.35
N LEU A 245 6.70 19.69 -2.57
CA LEU A 245 7.93 18.92 -2.43
C LEU A 245 7.75 17.61 -3.18
N LEU A 246 8.70 17.31 -4.03
CA LEU A 246 8.76 16.05 -4.75
C LEU A 246 9.78 15.16 -4.07
N TYR A 247 9.37 13.93 -3.83
CA TYR A 247 10.17 12.88 -3.22
C TYR A 247 10.37 11.79 -4.26
N ALA A 248 11.62 11.38 -4.45
CA ALA A 248 11.93 10.18 -5.19
C ALA A 248 12.07 9.02 -4.21
N ALA A 249 11.62 7.84 -4.59
CA ALA A 249 11.78 6.62 -3.82
C ALA A 249 12.56 5.59 -4.64
N ALA A 250 13.44 4.83 -3.99
CA ALA A 250 14.01 3.63 -4.60
C ALA A 250 12.94 2.55 -4.74
N GLN A 251 13.24 1.55 -5.56
CA GLN A 251 12.47 0.31 -5.58
C GLN A 251 12.49 -0.35 -4.20
N MET A 252 11.33 -0.84 -3.77
CA MET A 252 11.12 -1.46 -2.47
C MET A 252 10.36 -2.78 -2.64
N TYR A 253 10.71 -3.74 -1.80
CA TYR A 253 10.10 -5.07 -1.80
C TYR A 253 9.52 -5.34 -0.41
N GLY A 254 8.24 -5.68 -0.36
CA GLY A 254 7.59 -6.36 0.75
C GLY A 254 7.44 -7.85 0.43
N ASP A 255 6.85 -8.60 1.35
CA ASP A 255 6.69 -10.05 1.20
C ASP A 255 5.74 -10.42 0.05
N GLU A 256 4.66 -9.65 -0.11
CA GLU A 256 3.62 -9.88 -1.13
C GLU A 256 3.42 -8.67 -2.06
N ALA A 257 4.23 -7.62 -1.90
CA ALA A 257 4.08 -6.37 -2.62
C ALA A 257 5.42 -5.84 -3.12
N GLU A 258 5.43 -5.25 -4.31
CA GLU A 258 6.55 -4.56 -4.91
C GLU A 258 6.16 -3.14 -5.27
N ARG A 259 7.08 -2.20 -5.00
CA ARG A 259 6.93 -0.82 -5.41
C ARG A 259 8.17 -0.41 -6.18
N ASP A 260 7.96 0.00 -7.44
CA ASP A 260 9.04 0.48 -8.29
C ASP A 260 9.63 1.81 -7.79
N SER A 261 10.72 2.24 -8.43
CA SER A 261 11.22 3.60 -8.23
C SER A 261 10.13 4.62 -8.59
N THR A 262 9.75 5.45 -7.62
CA THR A 262 8.59 6.34 -7.75
C THR A 262 8.98 7.80 -7.56
N VAL A 263 8.19 8.69 -8.16
CA VAL A 263 8.19 10.11 -7.81
C VAL A 263 6.82 10.45 -7.27
N GLN A 264 6.78 11.01 -6.06
CA GLN A 264 5.56 11.49 -5.45
C GLN A 264 5.67 12.97 -5.15
N LEU A 265 4.58 13.69 -5.37
CA LEU A 265 4.40 15.07 -4.99
C LEU A 265 3.60 15.12 -3.70
N ILE A 266 4.07 15.91 -2.75
CA ILE A 266 3.31 16.27 -1.55
C ILE A 266 3.17 17.79 -1.52
N ALA A 267 1.93 18.24 -1.33
CA ALA A 267 1.59 19.63 -1.12
C ALA A 267 1.64 19.96 0.37
N TYR A 268 2.32 21.05 0.71
CA TYR A 268 2.43 21.54 2.07
C TYR A 268 1.92 22.96 2.21
N THR A 269 1.34 23.25 3.38
CA THR A 269 1.19 24.61 3.90
C THR A 269 2.55 25.20 4.30
N SER A 270 2.60 26.51 4.54
CA SER A 270 3.82 27.21 4.94
C SER A 270 4.39 26.77 6.30
N ASP A 271 3.57 26.20 7.18
CA ASP A 271 3.98 25.65 8.49
C ASP A 271 4.38 24.16 8.43
N GLY A 272 4.39 23.55 7.23
CA GLY A 272 4.88 22.19 7.02
C GLY A 272 3.84 21.09 7.23
N LYS A 273 2.54 21.43 7.24
CA LYS A 273 1.46 20.45 7.27
C LYS A 273 1.17 19.94 5.86
N GLU A 274 1.17 18.62 5.69
CA GLU A 274 0.73 17.98 4.45
C GLU A 274 -0.76 18.24 4.21
N THR A 275 -1.11 18.61 2.97
CA THR A 275 -2.50 18.87 2.55
C THR A 275 -2.94 18.01 1.37
N GLY A 276 -2.03 17.27 0.75
CA GLY A 276 -2.34 16.35 -0.33
C GLY A 276 -1.10 15.69 -0.90
N ARG A 277 -1.30 14.50 -1.47
CA ARG A 277 -0.25 13.64 -2.01
C ARG A 277 -0.71 13.04 -3.32
N VAL A 278 0.19 12.98 -4.31
CA VAL A 278 -0.06 12.36 -5.61
C VAL A 278 1.19 11.61 -6.05
N ARG A 279 1.03 10.35 -6.46
CA ARG A 279 2.09 9.61 -7.16
C ARG A 279 2.13 10.09 -8.61
N LEU A 280 3.27 10.64 -9.02
CA LEU A 280 3.47 11.20 -10.36
C LEU A 280 4.02 10.13 -11.31
N ASN A 281 4.80 9.20 -10.79
CA ASN A 281 5.39 8.11 -11.55
C ASN A 281 5.61 6.88 -10.66
N GLY A 282 5.50 5.71 -11.26
CA GLY A 282 5.92 4.43 -10.70
C GLY A 282 4.77 3.43 -10.59
N ILE A 283 5.13 2.19 -10.25
CA ILE A 283 4.24 1.04 -10.16
C ILE A 283 4.18 0.58 -8.70
N TYR A 284 3.00 0.13 -8.30
CA TYR A 284 2.75 -0.67 -7.11
C TYR A 284 2.07 -1.94 -7.59
N ALA A 285 2.60 -3.10 -7.21
CA ALA A 285 2.01 -4.39 -7.54
C ALA A 285 2.00 -5.26 -6.29
N SER A 286 0.94 -6.02 -6.09
CA SER A 286 0.88 -7.11 -5.12
C SER A 286 0.17 -8.31 -5.73
N GLU A 287 -0.03 -9.38 -4.97
CA GLU A 287 -0.88 -10.48 -5.45
C GLU A 287 -2.26 -9.96 -5.89
N GLY A 288 -2.59 -10.14 -7.17
CA GLY A 288 -3.86 -9.73 -7.77
C GLY A 288 -4.05 -8.23 -8.00
N LEU A 289 -3.16 -7.36 -7.51
CA LEU A 289 -3.29 -5.90 -7.59
C LEU A 289 -2.13 -5.28 -8.36
N TYR A 290 -2.46 -4.35 -9.26
CA TYR A 290 -1.51 -3.56 -10.03
C TYR A 290 -2.05 -2.14 -10.14
N ASP A 291 -1.23 -1.17 -9.74
CA ASP A 291 -1.50 0.25 -9.88
C ASP A 291 -0.25 0.99 -10.37
N ALA A 292 -0.38 1.78 -11.43
CA ALA A 292 0.68 2.60 -11.97
C ALA A 292 0.26 4.06 -12.13
N SER A 293 1.23 4.96 -12.02
CA SER A 293 1.08 6.36 -12.42
C SER A 293 2.14 6.68 -13.45
N LYS A 294 1.78 7.37 -14.54
CA LYS A 294 2.71 7.74 -15.62
C LYS A 294 2.29 9.01 -16.34
N ASN A 295 3.17 9.49 -17.24
CA ASN A 295 2.95 10.68 -18.06
C ASN A 295 2.63 11.94 -17.24
N ALA A 296 3.17 12.05 -16.03
CA ALA A 296 2.88 13.18 -15.18
C ALA A 296 3.54 14.46 -15.69
N ALA A 297 2.78 15.55 -15.69
CA ALA A 297 3.24 16.89 -16.01
C ALA A 297 2.70 17.88 -14.99
N ILE A 298 3.52 18.87 -14.64
CA ILE A 298 3.16 19.96 -13.73
C ILE A 298 3.23 21.27 -14.53
N ALA A 299 2.10 21.97 -14.62
CA ALA A 299 1.99 23.24 -15.31
C ALA A 299 2.53 24.40 -14.44
N ALA A 300 2.70 25.58 -15.06
CA ALA A 300 3.22 26.77 -14.40
C ALA A 300 2.37 27.25 -13.20
N ASP A 301 1.06 27.00 -13.25
CA ASP A 301 0.09 27.34 -12.21
C ASP A 301 0.00 26.28 -11.09
N GLY A 302 0.78 25.19 -11.19
CA GLY A 302 0.75 24.08 -10.25
C GLY A 302 -0.35 23.04 -10.51
N THR A 303 -1.05 23.13 -11.64
CA THR A 303 -1.95 22.04 -12.11
C THR A 303 -1.11 20.82 -12.46
N ILE A 304 -1.54 19.65 -12.00
CA ILE A 304 -0.87 18.37 -12.25
C ILE A 304 -1.76 17.53 -13.16
N SER A 305 -1.23 17.01 -14.27
CA SER A 305 -1.89 15.99 -15.08
C SER A 305 -1.14 14.68 -14.96
N VAL A 306 -1.84 13.56 -14.80
CA VAL A 306 -1.26 12.21 -14.68
C VAL A 306 -2.18 11.19 -15.33
N THR A 307 -1.60 10.11 -15.84
CA THR A 307 -2.33 8.89 -16.21
C THR A 307 -2.17 7.89 -15.08
N GLU A 308 -3.29 7.49 -14.47
CA GLU A 308 -3.35 6.41 -13.49
C GLU A 308 -3.83 5.15 -14.18
N GLU A 309 -3.19 4.02 -13.94
CA GLU A 309 -3.59 2.73 -14.49
C GLU A 309 -3.78 1.75 -13.36
N SER A 310 -4.85 0.97 -13.40
CA SER A 310 -5.11 -0.09 -12.43
C SER A 310 -5.64 -1.34 -13.11
N ASN A 311 -5.49 -2.47 -12.45
CA ASN A 311 -6.22 -3.69 -12.78
C ASN A 311 -7.42 -3.93 -11.83
N GLU A 312 -7.75 -2.97 -10.96
CA GLU A 312 -9.02 -2.98 -10.20
C GLU A 312 -10.16 -3.20 -11.21
N ASP A 313 -11.04 -4.18 -10.94
CA ASP A 313 -12.10 -4.68 -11.83
C ASP A 313 -11.66 -5.70 -12.91
N GLN A 314 -10.64 -6.53 -12.64
CA GLN A 314 -10.33 -7.65 -13.53
C GLN A 314 -11.58 -8.50 -13.80
N MET A 315 -11.80 -8.85 -15.07
CA MET A 315 -12.56 -10.05 -15.40
C MET A 315 -11.91 -11.18 -14.59
N GLY A 316 -12.63 -11.83 -13.67
CA GLY A 316 -12.03 -12.84 -12.80
C GLY A 316 -11.41 -14.00 -13.59
N ASP A 317 -11.05 -15.09 -12.91
CA ASP A 317 -10.49 -16.34 -13.50
C ASP A 317 -11.32 -16.95 -14.67
N VAL A 318 -12.46 -16.34 -14.99
CA VAL A 318 -13.37 -16.71 -16.04
C VAL A 318 -12.83 -16.40 -17.45
N PHE A 319 -12.22 -15.24 -17.70
CA PHE A 319 -11.89 -14.80 -19.06
C PHE A 319 -10.41 -14.91 -19.45
N TYR A 320 -9.50 -15.17 -18.51
CA TYR A 320 -8.04 -15.28 -18.74
C TYR A 320 -7.40 -14.13 -19.55
N PHE A 321 -8.10 -13.01 -19.74
CA PHE A 321 -7.58 -11.87 -20.49
C PHE A 321 -7.01 -10.84 -19.54
N THR A 322 -5.82 -10.36 -19.85
CA THR A 322 -5.25 -9.23 -19.13
C THR A 322 -6.02 -7.98 -19.53
N SER A 323 -6.45 -7.21 -18.54
CA SER A 323 -7.13 -5.93 -18.74
C SER A 323 -6.58 -4.88 -17.80
N MET A 324 -6.67 -3.63 -18.25
CA MET A 324 -6.16 -2.46 -17.56
C MET A 324 -7.16 -1.32 -17.73
N VAL A 325 -7.51 -0.67 -16.64
CA VAL A 325 -8.26 0.59 -16.66
C VAL A 325 -7.25 1.73 -16.57
N SER A 326 -7.40 2.73 -17.45
CA SER A 326 -6.54 3.90 -17.53
C SER A 326 -7.36 5.18 -17.35
N ASP A 327 -7.06 5.91 -16.29
CA ASP A 327 -7.67 7.18 -15.95
C ASP A 327 -6.74 8.33 -16.33
N LYS A 328 -7.25 9.30 -17.10
CA LYS A 328 -6.59 10.61 -17.27
C LYS A 328 -7.10 11.55 -16.20
N VAL A 329 -6.20 11.98 -15.32
CA VAL A 329 -6.55 12.73 -14.12
C VAL A 329 -5.87 14.09 -14.12
N ILE A 330 -6.59 15.10 -13.66
CA ILE A 330 -6.05 16.42 -13.36
C ILE A 330 -6.24 16.70 -11.87
N TYR A 331 -5.16 17.07 -11.19
CA TYR A 331 -5.21 17.60 -9.83
C TYR A 331 -5.03 19.11 -9.85
N ARG A 332 -5.91 19.82 -9.16
CA ARG A 332 -5.78 21.26 -8.92
C ARG A 332 -5.75 21.57 -7.43
N PRO A 333 -4.84 22.43 -6.97
CA PRO A 333 -4.88 22.92 -5.60
C PRO A 333 -6.15 23.77 -5.39
N ASP A 334 -6.92 23.50 -4.34
CA ASP A 334 -8.02 24.37 -3.90
C ASP A 334 -7.51 25.58 -3.11
N ALA A 335 -8.38 26.32 -2.42
CA ALA A 335 -8.01 27.49 -1.61
C ALA A 335 -7.27 27.15 -0.30
N GLU A 336 -7.36 25.91 0.19
CA GLU A 336 -6.80 25.48 1.50
C GLU A 336 -5.46 24.75 1.37
N GLY A 337 -5.29 23.93 0.35
CA GLY A 337 -4.13 23.03 0.28
C GLY A 337 -4.35 21.85 -0.61
N LYS A 338 -5.60 21.43 -0.66
CA LYS A 338 -5.98 20.10 -1.05
C LYS A 338 -5.92 19.98 -2.56
N LEU A 339 -5.33 18.89 -3.00
CA LEU A 339 -5.31 18.52 -4.41
C LEU A 339 -6.68 17.95 -4.75
N VAL A 340 -7.49 18.73 -5.47
CA VAL A 340 -8.80 18.34 -5.96
C VAL A 340 -8.60 17.53 -7.23
N ARG A 341 -8.98 16.25 -7.17
CA ARG A 341 -8.93 15.31 -8.30
C ARG A 341 -10.08 15.59 -9.28
N GLU A 342 -9.77 15.53 -10.57
CA GLU A 342 -10.74 15.63 -11.66
C GLU A 342 -10.46 14.55 -12.70
N LEU A 343 -11.41 13.63 -12.91
CA LEU A 343 -11.31 12.57 -13.90
C LEU A 343 -11.72 13.10 -15.29
N LYS A 344 -10.78 13.13 -16.23
CA LYS A 344 -10.96 13.70 -17.58
C LYS A 344 -11.24 12.67 -18.66
N ALA A 345 -10.76 11.45 -18.51
CA ALA A 345 -11.07 10.35 -19.41
C ALA A 345 -10.85 9.04 -18.66
N ARG A 346 -11.57 8.00 -19.06
CA ARG A 346 -11.40 6.63 -18.57
C ARG A 346 -11.37 5.67 -19.75
N GLU A 347 -10.35 4.83 -19.84
CA GLU A 347 -10.19 3.83 -20.91
C GLU A 347 -10.03 2.44 -20.29
N TYR A 348 -10.91 1.50 -20.64
CA TYR A 348 -10.66 0.08 -20.43
C TYR A 348 -9.86 -0.45 -21.63
N ASN A 349 -8.75 -1.13 -21.37
CA ASN A 349 -7.88 -1.68 -22.39
C ASN A 349 -7.65 -3.17 -22.16
N SER A 350 -7.93 -3.98 -23.19
CA SER A 350 -7.54 -5.38 -23.23
C SER A 350 -7.09 -5.76 -24.64
N SER A 351 -5.78 -5.87 -24.83
CA SER A 351 -5.17 -6.26 -26.10
C SER A 351 -5.42 -7.72 -26.47
N ASP A 352 -5.72 -8.56 -25.48
CA ASP A 352 -5.96 -9.99 -25.66
C ASP A 352 -7.43 -10.29 -25.94
N PHE A 353 -8.32 -9.34 -25.65
CA PHE A 353 -9.73 -9.46 -25.96
C PHE A 353 -9.95 -9.35 -27.48
N SER A 354 -10.06 -10.51 -28.13
CA SER A 354 -10.30 -10.64 -29.56
C SER A 354 -11.23 -11.82 -29.84
N THR A 355 -11.92 -11.81 -30.98
CA THR A 355 -12.82 -12.90 -31.37
C THR A 355 -12.10 -14.25 -31.45
N ALA A 356 -10.82 -14.28 -31.84
CA ALA A 356 -10.02 -15.50 -31.89
C ALA A 356 -9.77 -16.08 -30.49
N ASN A 357 -9.27 -15.25 -29.58
CA ASN A 357 -8.98 -15.66 -28.20
C ASN A 357 -10.26 -16.03 -27.43
N LEU A 358 -11.36 -15.32 -27.67
CA LEU A 358 -12.69 -15.67 -27.12
C LEU A 358 -13.13 -17.07 -27.57
N LYS A 359 -12.95 -17.42 -28.85
CA LYS A 359 -13.28 -18.77 -29.34
C LYS A 359 -12.44 -19.85 -28.68
N GLU A 360 -11.13 -19.62 -28.53
CA GLU A 360 -10.23 -20.56 -27.87
C GLU A 360 -10.59 -20.76 -26.40
N MET A 361 -10.86 -19.68 -25.67
CA MET A 361 -11.34 -19.70 -24.29
C MET A 361 -12.62 -20.54 -24.15
N LEU A 362 -13.62 -20.31 -25.00
CA LEU A 362 -14.89 -21.05 -24.97
C LEU A 362 -14.72 -22.53 -25.33
N VAL A 363 -13.79 -22.86 -26.23
CA VAL A 363 -13.44 -24.26 -26.52
C VAL A 363 -12.75 -24.92 -25.32
N SER A 364 -11.84 -24.22 -24.64
CA SER A 364 -11.16 -24.76 -23.46
C SER A 364 -12.15 -25.03 -22.33
N ARG A 365 -12.98 -24.06 -21.97
CA ARG A 365 -13.96 -24.22 -20.87
C ARG A 365 -14.92 -25.38 -21.09
N ARG A 366 -15.35 -25.65 -22.33
CA ARG A 366 -16.18 -26.81 -22.65
C ARG A 366 -15.51 -28.16 -22.42
N LYS A 367 -14.18 -28.22 -22.49
CA LYS A 367 -13.43 -29.45 -22.17
C LYS A 367 -13.34 -29.68 -20.66
N ASP A 368 -13.35 -28.60 -19.88
CA ASP A 368 -13.17 -28.62 -18.44
C ASP A 368 -14.51 -28.66 -17.66
N ALA A 369 -15.64 -28.38 -18.32
CA ALA A 369 -16.97 -28.32 -17.70
C ALA A 369 -17.80 -29.60 -17.89
N ASP A 370 -18.48 -30.03 -16.83
CA ASP A 370 -19.46 -31.14 -16.85
C ASP A 370 -20.74 -30.82 -17.68
N LYS A 371 -20.91 -29.58 -18.13
CA LYS A 371 -22.06 -29.12 -18.94
C LYS A 371 -21.58 -28.37 -20.19
N PRO A 372 -22.21 -28.61 -21.37
CA PRO A 372 -21.83 -27.97 -22.63
C PRO A 372 -22.32 -26.51 -22.76
N ASP A 373 -23.32 -26.13 -21.98
CA ASP A 373 -23.92 -24.79 -21.98
C ASP A 373 -23.18 -23.90 -20.98
N THR A 374 -22.70 -22.75 -21.45
CA THR A 374 -22.01 -21.75 -20.65
C THR A 374 -22.69 -20.40 -20.86
N GLU A 375 -23.22 -19.83 -19.78
CA GLU A 375 -23.64 -18.43 -19.71
C GLU A 375 -22.70 -17.73 -18.74
N LEU A 376 -21.98 -16.70 -19.20
CA LEU A 376 -21.02 -15.95 -18.39
C LEU A 376 -21.36 -14.48 -18.44
N ASP A 377 -21.31 -13.87 -17.27
CA ASP A 377 -21.52 -12.44 -17.11
C ASP A 377 -20.44 -11.91 -16.18
N GLN A 378 -19.70 -10.88 -16.61
CA GLN A 378 -18.63 -10.30 -15.81
C GLN A 378 -18.61 -8.77 -15.92
N PRO A 379 -18.36 -8.05 -14.80
CA PRO A 379 -18.05 -6.64 -14.85
C PRO A 379 -16.72 -6.40 -15.57
N LEU A 380 -16.61 -5.25 -16.25
CA LEU A 380 -15.38 -4.79 -16.88
C LEU A 380 -14.81 -3.56 -16.18
N PHE A 381 -15.64 -2.53 -16.00
CA PHE A 381 -15.29 -1.32 -15.28
C PHE A 381 -16.54 -0.47 -15.03
N THR A 382 -16.44 0.46 -14.08
CA THR A 382 -17.47 1.45 -13.77
C THR A 382 -17.16 2.82 -14.37
N ILE A 383 -18.16 3.49 -14.93
CA ILE A 383 -18.09 4.89 -15.35
C ILE A 383 -18.72 5.76 -14.26
N PRO A 384 -17.91 6.52 -13.48
CA PRO A 384 -18.43 7.32 -12.39
C PRO A 384 -19.15 8.56 -12.92
N GLN A 385 -20.45 8.65 -12.66
CA GLN A 385 -21.31 9.80 -13.00
C GLN A 385 -22.28 10.06 -11.84
N GLU A 386 -23.19 11.04 -11.96
CA GLU A 386 -24.24 11.27 -10.94
C GLU A 386 -25.05 9.99 -10.68
N LYS A 387 -25.28 9.21 -11.75
CA LYS A 387 -25.71 7.82 -11.70
C LYS A 387 -24.65 6.98 -12.42
N ASN A 388 -24.02 6.06 -11.72
CA ASN A 388 -23.00 5.20 -12.32
C ASN A 388 -23.56 4.43 -13.52
N ILE A 389 -22.68 4.22 -14.51
CA ILE A 389 -22.92 3.28 -15.61
C ILE A 389 -21.93 2.14 -15.43
N TYR A 390 -22.44 0.92 -15.39
CA TYR A 390 -21.62 -0.28 -15.27
C TYR A 390 -21.45 -0.91 -16.63
N VAL A 391 -20.22 -1.27 -16.98
CA VAL A 391 -19.87 -1.87 -18.25
C VAL A 391 -19.55 -3.34 -18.01
N ARG A 392 -20.19 -4.21 -18.77
CA ARG A 392 -20.14 -5.66 -18.56
C ARG A 392 -19.94 -6.40 -19.87
N VAL A 393 -19.43 -7.62 -19.77
CA VAL A 393 -19.44 -8.59 -20.88
C VAL A 393 -20.47 -9.67 -20.57
N HIS A 394 -21.17 -10.10 -21.61
CA HIS A 394 -22.05 -11.25 -21.58
C HIS A 394 -21.62 -12.25 -22.64
N VAL A 395 -21.62 -13.52 -22.28
CA VAL A 395 -21.34 -14.65 -23.15
C VAL A 395 -22.46 -15.66 -23.00
N TYR A 396 -23.05 -16.05 -24.12
CA TYR A 396 -23.91 -17.20 -24.24
C TYR A 396 -23.25 -18.21 -25.19
N ASP A 397 -23.10 -19.46 -24.75
CA ASP A 397 -22.60 -20.57 -25.56
C ASP A 397 -23.38 -21.84 -25.22
N ASN A 398 -23.96 -22.49 -26.23
CA ASN A 398 -24.70 -23.76 -26.06
C ASN A 398 -24.01 -24.96 -26.75
N GLY A 399 -22.72 -24.85 -27.06
CA GLY A 399 -21.98 -25.86 -27.81
C GLY A 399 -22.08 -25.71 -29.35
N GLN A 400 -23.14 -25.09 -29.87
CA GLN A 400 -23.39 -24.95 -31.31
C GLN A 400 -23.48 -23.49 -31.77
N GLU A 401 -24.05 -22.63 -30.93
CA GLU A 401 -24.34 -21.23 -31.19
C GLU A 401 -23.78 -20.39 -30.04
N GLN A 402 -23.26 -19.22 -30.40
CA GLN A 402 -22.52 -18.37 -29.48
C GLN A 402 -22.95 -16.92 -29.68
N LEU A 403 -23.03 -16.18 -28.58
CA LEU A 403 -23.17 -14.73 -28.55
C LEU A 403 -22.17 -14.19 -27.52
N VAL A 404 -21.40 -13.18 -27.93
CA VAL A 404 -20.56 -12.38 -27.04
C VAL A 404 -20.88 -10.93 -27.30
N GLU A 405 -21.24 -10.22 -26.24
CA GLU A 405 -21.60 -8.81 -26.31
C GLU A 405 -21.05 -8.05 -25.10
N LEU A 406 -20.72 -6.79 -25.34
CA LEU A 406 -20.58 -5.81 -24.28
C LEU A 406 -21.96 -5.22 -24.05
N TYR A 407 -22.28 -4.91 -22.80
CA TYR A 407 -23.50 -4.19 -22.50
C TYR A 407 -23.26 -3.23 -21.35
N THR A 408 -24.07 -2.18 -21.31
CA THR A 408 -24.06 -1.19 -20.22
C THR A 408 -25.35 -1.31 -19.43
N VAL A 409 -25.26 -1.10 -18.12
CA VAL A 409 -26.42 -0.99 -17.25
C VAL A 409 -26.34 0.28 -16.41
N ASP A 410 -27.50 0.82 -16.04
CA ASP A 410 -27.57 1.94 -15.10
C ASP A 410 -27.42 1.50 -13.64
N ALA A 411 -27.48 2.47 -12.73
CA ALA A 411 -27.45 2.24 -11.29
C ALA A 411 -28.63 1.38 -10.76
N GLU A 412 -29.70 1.24 -11.53
CA GLU A 412 -30.87 0.40 -11.23
C GLU A 412 -30.80 -0.97 -11.94
N LEU A 413 -29.69 -1.25 -12.63
CA LEU A 413 -29.38 -2.48 -13.36
C LEU A 413 -30.25 -2.75 -14.59
N HIS A 414 -30.84 -1.70 -15.15
CA HIS A 414 -31.51 -1.77 -16.44
C HIS A 414 -30.49 -1.67 -17.57
N VAL A 415 -30.63 -2.52 -18.59
CA VAL A 415 -29.76 -2.47 -19.75
C VAL A 415 -30.00 -1.20 -20.56
N LEU A 416 -28.94 -0.44 -20.79
CA LEU A 416 -28.97 0.82 -21.53
C LEU A 416 -28.66 0.61 -23.01
N ASP A 417 -27.69 -0.25 -23.32
CA ASP A 417 -27.28 -0.57 -24.69
C ASP A 417 -26.52 -1.89 -24.77
N HIS A 418 -26.50 -2.49 -25.97
CA HIS A 418 -25.74 -3.69 -26.28
C HIS A 418 -24.80 -3.44 -27.46
N HIS A 419 -23.61 -4.03 -27.40
CA HIS A 419 -22.65 -4.03 -28.48
C HIS A 419 -22.16 -5.45 -28.76
N VAL A 420 -22.65 -6.02 -29.85
CA VAL A 420 -22.30 -7.38 -30.27
C VAL A 420 -20.85 -7.42 -30.76
N ILE A 421 -20.02 -8.21 -30.08
CA ILE A 421 -18.64 -8.50 -30.48
C ILE A 421 -18.62 -9.69 -31.45
N TYR A 422 -19.42 -10.71 -31.15
CA TYR A 422 -19.44 -11.96 -31.89
C TYR A 422 -20.81 -12.64 -31.77
N ASN A 423 -21.35 -13.12 -32.89
CA ASN A 423 -22.68 -13.74 -32.92
C ASN A 423 -22.74 -14.84 -33.99
N THR A 424 -23.10 -16.05 -33.57
CA THR A 424 -23.36 -17.21 -34.44
C THR A 424 -24.74 -17.83 -34.21
N LEU A 425 -25.63 -17.12 -33.53
CA LEU A 425 -27.00 -17.54 -33.29
C LEU A 425 -27.74 -17.76 -34.62
N LYS A 426 -28.40 -18.92 -34.77
CA LYS A 426 -29.24 -19.25 -35.94
C LYS A 426 -30.60 -19.79 -35.52
N LYS A 427 -30.67 -20.56 -34.44
CA LYS A 427 -31.88 -21.21 -33.91
C LYS A 427 -32.38 -20.49 -32.66
N VAL A 428 -31.49 -20.11 -31.75
CA VAL A 428 -31.83 -19.32 -30.57
C VAL A 428 -32.03 -17.86 -31.00
N SER A 429 -33.11 -17.22 -30.56
CA SER A 429 -33.33 -15.79 -30.86
C SER A 429 -32.37 -14.92 -30.04
N TYR A 430 -32.04 -13.75 -30.58
CA TYR A 430 -31.14 -12.80 -29.90
C TYR A 430 -31.68 -12.43 -28.52
N GLU A 431 -32.98 -12.11 -28.40
CA GLU A 431 -33.61 -11.69 -27.15
C GLU A 431 -33.59 -12.78 -26.06
N LYS A 432 -33.48 -14.04 -26.48
CA LYS A 432 -33.37 -15.16 -25.53
C LYS A 432 -31.93 -15.29 -25.01
N ALA A 433 -30.94 -15.02 -25.85
CA ALA A 433 -29.53 -15.23 -25.57
C ALA A 433 -28.79 -13.98 -25.06
N SER A 434 -29.28 -12.77 -25.35
CA SER A 434 -28.67 -11.51 -24.95
C SER A 434 -28.71 -11.31 -23.44
N ALA A 435 -27.85 -10.44 -22.95
CA ALA A 435 -27.90 -9.95 -21.59
C ALA A 435 -29.30 -9.35 -21.29
N LYS A 436 -29.68 -9.38 -20.03
CA LYS A 436 -30.96 -8.89 -19.53
C LYS A 436 -30.72 -8.02 -18.30
N ASP A 437 -31.73 -7.24 -17.95
CA ASP A 437 -31.77 -6.51 -16.70
C ASP A 437 -31.39 -7.42 -15.53
N LYS A 438 -30.52 -6.94 -14.66
CA LYS A 438 -29.98 -7.71 -13.55
C LYS A 438 -30.75 -7.39 -12.27
N THR A 439 -30.78 -8.35 -11.35
CA THR A 439 -31.38 -8.19 -10.02
C THR A 439 -30.33 -7.94 -8.93
N THR A 440 -29.06 -8.21 -9.22
CA THR A 440 -27.95 -8.11 -8.27
C THR A 440 -26.69 -7.63 -8.96
N VAL A 441 -25.87 -6.93 -8.19
CA VAL A 441 -24.54 -6.49 -8.58
C VAL A 441 -23.53 -7.42 -7.91
N GLU A 442 -23.18 -8.52 -8.57
CA GLU A 442 -22.06 -9.33 -8.09
C GLU A 442 -20.75 -8.71 -8.59
N GLY A 443 -19.82 -8.46 -7.66
CA GLY A 443 -18.44 -8.09 -7.96
C GLY A 443 -18.16 -6.60 -8.22
N GLU A 444 -19.13 -5.70 -8.01
CA GLU A 444 -18.85 -4.25 -8.11
C GLU A 444 -18.73 -3.68 -6.70
N SER A 445 -17.58 -3.12 -6.39
CA SER A 445 -17.42 -2.28 -5.21
C SER A 445 -17.94 -0.89 -5.57
N ASP A 446 -18.81 -0.34 -4.73
CA ASP A 446 -19.16 1.08 -4.81
C ASP A 446 -17.82 1.82 -4.68
N PRO A 447 -17.42 2.68 -5.65
CA PRO A 447 -16.17 3.38 -5.55
C PRO A 447 -16.13 4.08 -4.20
N ASP A 448 -15.03 3.86 -3.47
CA ASP A 448 -14.74 4.45 -2.16
C ASP A 448 -15.43 5.83 -2.06
N PRO A 449 -16.33 6.04 -1.09
CA PRO A 449 -17.11 7.27 -0.99
C PRO A 449 -16.23 8.53 -0.95
N ASP A 450 -14.96 8.42 -0.53
CA ASP A 450 -13.96 9.50 -0.56
C ASP A 450 -13.36 9.75 -1.97
N LYS A 451 -13.59 8.84 -2.93
CA LYS A 451 -13.11 8.88 -4.33
C LYS A 451 -14.21 9.16 -5.36
N LYS A 452 -15.43 9.57 -5.00
CA LYS A 452 -16.51 9.93 -5.97
C LYS A 452 -16.14 11.15 -6.85
N THR A 453 -15.24 10.94 -7.79
CA THR A 453 -14.82 11.91 -8.79
C THR A 453 -15.57 11.60 -10.07
N LEU A 454 -16.56 12.43 -10.40
CA LEU A 454 -17.33 12.27 -11.63
C LEU A 454 -16.42 12.39 -12.87
N LEU A 455 -16.63 11.51 -13.83
CA LEU A 455 -15.99 11.59 -15.15
C LEU A 455 -16.54 12.81 -15.90
N LYS A 456 -15.64 13.65 -16.39
CA LYS A 456 -15.98 14.88 -17.16
C LYS A 456 -15.60 14.83 -18.63
N GLY A 457 -15.21 13.67 -19.14
CA GLY A 457 -14.87 13.47 -20.54
C GLY A 457 -15.19 12.06 -21.02
N PRO A 458 -14.52 11.55 -22.07
CA PRO A 458 -14.93 10.30 -22.70
C PRO A 458 -14.61 9.09 -21.83
N ALA A 459 -15.50 8.09 -21.90
CA ALA A 459 -15.24 6.71 -21.50
C ALA A 459 -15.04 5.86 -22.76
N THR A 460 -13.98 5.06 -22.80
CA THR A 460 -13.65 4.25 -23.98
C THR A 460 -13.27 2.82 -23.63
N ILE A 461 -13.57 1.89 -24.55
CA ILE A 461 -13.10 0.51 -24.52
C ILE A 461 -12.16 0.32 -25.71
N ARG A 462 -10.92 -0.07 -25.44
CA ARG A 462 -9.92 -0.44 -26.44
C ARG A 462 -9.69 -1.95 -26.39
N LEU A 463 -10.17 -2.62 -27.42
CA LEU A 463 -9.91 -4.03 -27.70
C LEU A 463 -8.82 -4.13 -28.78
N LYS A 464 -8.31 -5.34 -29.05
CA LYS A 464 -7.23 -5.58 -30.02
C LYS A 464 -7.42 -4.85 -31.37
N ASP A 465 -8.62 -4.97 -31.93
CA ASP A 465 -8.95 -4.50 -33.28
C ASP A 465 -10.07 -3.44 -33.27
N LYS A 466 -10.47 -2.94 -32.08
CA LYS A 466 -11.66 -2.08 -31.94
C LYS A 466 -11.50 -1.04 -30.84
N ILE A 467 -12.05 0.14 -31.07
CA ILE A 467 -12.22 1.18 -30.06
C ILE A 467 -13.71 1.53 -30.02
N LEU A 468 -14.29 1.55 -28.83
CA LEU A 468 -15.67 1.96 -28.60
C LEU A 468 -15.68 3.14 -27.64
N GLN A 469 -16.48 4.15 -27.92
CA GLN A 469 -16.82 5.22 -26.99
C GLN A 469 -18.16 4.92 -26.32
N ILE A 470 -18.26 5.24 -25.03
CA ILE A 470 -19.51 5.15 -24.27
C ILE A 470 -20.01 6.56 -23.99
N THR A 471 -21.24 6.86 -24.39
CA THR A 471 -21.83 8.19 -24.20
C THR A 471 -22.25 8.39 -22.74
N PRO A 472 -22.54 9.64 -22.32
CA PRO A 472 -23.10 9.91 -21.00
C PRO A 472 -24.43 9.16 -20.71
N GLU A 473 -25.17 8.77 -21.74
CA GLU A 473 -26.40 7.96 -21.62
C GLU A 473 -26.12 6.44 -21.63
N GLY A 474 -24.86 6.02 -21.59
CA GLY A 474 -24.45 4.61 -21.59
C GLY A 474 -24.45 3.93 -22.95
N LYS A 475 -24.59 4.65 -24.06
CA LYS A 475 -24.65 4.04 -25.41
C LYS A 475 -23.28 3.84 -26.03
N PHE A 476 -23.10 2.76 -26.78
CA PHE A 476 -21.86 2.50 -27.51
C PHE A 476 -21.82 3.25 -28.85
N ARG A 477 -20.65 3.78 -29.21
CA ARG A 477 -20.35 4.41 -30.51
C ARG A 477 -18.98 3.95 -31.01
N GLU A 478 -18.88 3.65 -32.30
CA GLU A 478 -17.62 3.34 -33.00
C GLU A 478 -16.90 4.61 -33.48
#